data_AF-N9QAD3-F1
#
_entry.id   AF-N9QAD3-F1
#
_cell.length_a   1.000
_cell.length_b   1.000
_cell.length_c   1.000
_cell.angle_alpha   90.00
_cell.angle_beta   90.00
_cell.angle_gamma   90.00
#
_symmetry.space_group_name_H-M   'P 1'
#
loop_
_entity.id
_entity.type
_entity.pdbx_description
1 polymer ?
#
loop_
_entity_poly.entity_id
_entity_poly.type
_entity_poly.pdbx_seq_one_letter_code
_entity_poly.pdbx_strand_id
1 'polypeptide(L)'
;MAQEYSQVNFRIPSKLKEDIEKAAFANNRSITSELVSRLEDSFTPKTLTPSPEMVKYKEEMEAQTKILLESQRVLLEQNERQAKILAELKDFQAWKNQQKKPI
;
A
#
# COMPACT_ATOMS: atom_id res chain seq x y z
N MET A 1 -20.65 15.81 -32.04
CA MET A 1 -19.55 16.56 -32.70
C MET A 1 -18.76 15.55 -33.51
N ALA A 2 -18.47 15.82 -34.79
CA ALA A 2 -17.71 14.88 -35.62
C ALA A 2 -16.28 14.75 -35.07
N GLN A 3 -15.77 13.52 -35.00
CA GLN A 3 -14.42 13.24 -34.51
C GLN A 3 -13.40 13.84 -35.50
N GLU A 4 -12.53 14.71 -35.01
CA GLU A 4 -11.53 15.39 -35.82
C GLU A 4 -10.31 14.46 -35.99
N TYR A 5 -10.03 14.04 -37.23
CA TYR A 5 -8.95 13.10 -37.54
C TYR A 5 -7.75 13.86 -38.10
N SER A 6 -6.60 13.80 -37.41
CA SER A 6 -5.32 14.28 -37.93
C SER A 6 -4.59 13.14 -38.64
N GLN A 7 -4.17 13.34 -39.90
CA GLN A 7 -3.31 12.38 -40.60
C GLN A 7 -1.86 12.58 -40.21
N VAL A 8 -1.19 11.49 -39.84
CA VAL A 8 0.22 11.50 -39.40
C VAL A 8 1.03 10.47 -40.19
N ASN A 9 2.30 10.78 -40.47
CA ASN A 9 3.21 9.87 -41.16
C ASN A 9 4.13 9.19 -40.15
N PHE A 10 4.00 7.88 -39.98
CA PHE A 10 4.81 7.09 -39.05
C PHE A 10 6.08 6.56 -39.73
N ARG A 11 7.23 6.85 -39.11
CA ARG A 11 8.50 6.20 -39.41
C ARG A 11 8.79 5.19 -38.32
N ILE A 12 8.68 3.90 -38.64
CA ILE A 12 8.91 2.79 -37.72
C ILE A 12 9.80 1.73 -38.37
N PRO A 13 10.51 0.90 -37.57
CA PRO A 13 11.28 -0.22 -38.10
C PRO A 13 10.39 -1.21 -38.88
N SER A 14 10.90 -1.79 -39.97
CA SER A 14 10.14 -2.73 -40.81
C SER A 14 9.58 -3.91 -40.03
N LYS A 15 10.37 -4.45 -39.08
CA LYS A 15 9.93 -5.53 -38.20
C LYS A 15 8.70 -5.14 -37.37
N LEU A 16 8.68 -3.93 -36.82
CA LEU A 16 7.54 -3.46 -36.03
C LEU A 16 6.29 -3.31 -36.90
N LYS A 17 6.44 -2.88 -38.15
CA LYS A 17 5.32 -2.83 -39.11
C LYS A 17 4.74 -4.23 -39.35
N GLU A 18 5.59 -5.23 -39.60
CA GLU A 18 5.15 -6.62 -39.79
C GLU A 18 4.44 -7.17 -38.54
N ASP A 19 4.94 -6.86 -37.35
CA ASP A 19 4.32 -7.29 -36.09
C ASP A 19 2.92 -6.66 -35.90
N ILE A 20 2.76 -5.39 -36.27
CA ILE A 20 1.45 -4.70 -36.26
C ILE A 20 0.51 -5.29 -37.31
N GLU A 21 1.00 -5.60 -38.52
CA GLU A 21 0.20 -6.23 -39.58
C GLU A 21 -0.34 -7.60 -39.15
N LYS A 22 0.50 -8.43 -38.54
CA LYS A 22 0.10 -9.73 -37.99
C LYS A 22 -0.92 -9.58 -36.88
N ALA A 23 -0.71 -8.64 -35.95
CA ALA A 23 -1.65 -8.38 -34.86
C ALA A 23 -3.00 -7.86 -35.37
N ALA A 24 -2.99 -6.95 -36.34
CA ALA A 24 -4.20 -6.44 -36.97
C ALA A 24 -5.01 -7.58 -37.64
N PHE A 25 -4.34 -8.46 -38.37
CA PHE A 25 -4.96 -9.66 -38.95
C PHE A 25 -5.56 -10.58 -37.87
N ALA A 26 -4.80 -10.89 -36.82
CA ALA A 26 -5.25 -11.75 -35.72
C ALA A 26 -6.46 -11.18 -34.97
N ASN A 27 -6.51 -9.85 -34.80
CA ASN A 27 -7.60 -9.15 -34.13
C ASN A 27 -8.77 -8.78 -35.06
N ASN A 28 -8.71 -9.16 -36.35
CA ASN A 28 -9.69 -8.81 -37.38
C ASN A 28 -9.93 -7.28 -37.48
N ARG A 29 -8.85 -6.51 -37.42
CA ARG A 29 -8.83 -5.04 -37.47
C ARG A 29 -7.99 -4.56 -38.66
N SER A 30 -8.25 -3.33 -39.10
CA SER A 30 -7.31 -2.65 -40.00
C SER A 30 -6.03 -2.27 -39.25
N ILE A 31 -4.91 -2.11 -39.97
CA ILE A 31 -3.64 -1.66 -39.40
C ILE A 31 -3.82 -0.35 -38.63
N THR A 32 -4.55 0.61 -39.20
CA THR A 32 -4.85 1.89 -38.57
C THR A 32 -5.65 1.71 -37.27
N SER A 33 -6.66 0.84 -37.26
CA SER A 33 -7.48 0.58 -36.08
C SER A 33 -6.68 -0.12 -34.97
N GLU A 34 -5.81 -1.07 -35.32
CA GLU A 34 -4.91 -1.72 -34.37
C GLU A 34 -3.92 -0.71 -33.76
N LEU A 35 -3.37 0.18 -34.59
CA LEU A 35 -2.45 1.22 -34.13
C LEU A 35 -3.13 2.20 -33.17
N VAL A 36 -4.33 2.68 -33.52
CA VAL A 36 -5.12 3.56 -32.65
C VAL A 36 -5.46 2.87 -31.33
N SER A 37 -5.97 1.62 -31.38
CA SER A 37 -6.31 0.87 -30.17
C SER A 37 -5.10 0.72 -29.24
N ARG A 38 -3.92 0.37 -29.76
CA ARG A 38 -2.71 0.24 -28.94
C ARG A 38 -2.26 1.57 -28.32
N LEU A 39 -2.40 2.66 -29.07
CA LEU A 39 -2.08 3.99 -28.56
C LEU A 39 -3.06 4.39 -27.46
N GLU A 40 -4.37 4.22 -27.67
CA GLU A 40 -5.40 4.47 -26.66
C GLU A 40 -5.19 3.63 -25.39
N ASP A 41 -4.87 2.33 -25.56
CA ASP A 41 -4.54 1.43 -24.45
C ASP A 41 -3.29 1.90 -23.69
N SER A 42 -2.32 2.53 -24.37
CA SER A 42 -1.12 3.05 -23.72
C SER A 42 -1.37 4.30 -22.85
N PHE A 43 -2.40 5.07 -23.18
CA PHE A 43 -2.83 6.25 -22.40
C PHE A 43 -3.87 5.91 -21.34
N THR A 44 -4.50 4.73 -21.43
CA THR A 44 -5.43 4.28 -20.40
C THR A 44 -4.62 3.93 -19.16
N PRO A 45 -4.77 4.66 -18.03
CA PRO A 45 -4.11 4.28 -16.80
C PRO A 45 -4.59 2.88 -16.48
N LYS A 46 -3.65 1.92 -16.39
CA LYS A 46 -3.96 0.61 -15.80
C LYS A 46 -4.42 0.92 -14.39
N THR A 47 -5.73 1.01 -14.21
CA THR A 47 -6.32 0.94 -12.88
C THR A 47 -5.88 -0.41 -12.38
N LEU A 48 -4.89 -0.40 -11.49
CA LEU A 48 -4.58 -1.54 -10.66
C LEU A 48 -5.82 -1.68 -9.76
N THR A 49 -6.90 -2.23 -10.31
CA THR A 49 -8.00 -2.74 -9.51
C THR A 49 -7.35 -3.76 -8.60
N PRO A 50 -7.23 -3.48 -7.30
CA PRO A 50 -6.57 -4.41 -6.40
C PRO A 50 -7.30 -5.74 -6.53
N SER A 51 -6.53 -6.81 -6.75
CA SER A 51 -7.09 -8.16 -6.77
C SER A 51 -7.93 -8.35 -5.49
N PRO A 52 -9.05 -9.11 -5.53
CA PRO A 52 -9.78 -9.47 -4.32
C PRO A 52 -8.87 -10.02 -3.20
N GLU A 53 -7.78 -10.69 -3.56
CA GLU A 53 -6.76 -11.18 -2.62
C GLU A 53 -5.97 -10.04 -1.96
N MET A 54 -5.62 -9.00 -2.74
CA MET A 54 -4.93 -7.81 -2.21
C MET A 54 -5.82 -7.00 -1.28
N VAL A 55 -7.13 -6.91 -1.58
CA VAL A 55 -8.10 -6.25 -0.71
C VAL A 55 -8.20 -6.99 0.62
N LYS A 56 -8.38 -8.32 0.58
CA LYS A 56 -8.43 -9.16 1.78
C LYS A 56 -7.16 -9.05 2.62
N TYR A 57 -5.98 -9.12 1.98
CA TYR A 57 -4.71 -8.97 2.69
C TYR A 57 -4.59 -7.60 3.38
N LYS A 58 -5.03 -6.53 2.70
CA LYS A 58 -5.02 -5.18 3.27
C LYS A 58 -5.93 -5.07 4.51
N GLU A 59 -7.14 -5.60 4.43
CA GLU A 59 -8.08 -5.61 5.55
C GLU A 59 -7.54 -6.40 6.75
N GLU A 60 -6.94 -7.57 6.50
CA GLU A 60 -6.30 -8.38 7.54
C GLU A 60 -5.12 -7.65 8.19
N MET A 61 -4.28 -6.98 7.39
CA MET A 61 -3.17 -6.16 7.89
C MET A 61 -3.64 -4.97 8.72
N GLU A 62 -4.71 -4.30 8.30
CA GLU A 62 -5.30 -3.20 9.06
C GLU A 62 -5.86 -3.68 10.41
N ALA A 63 -6.52 -4.84 10.43
CA ALA A 63 -7.01 -5.45 11.67
C ALA A 63 -5.85 -5.81 12.62
N GLN A 64 -4.80 -6.44 12.10
CA GLN A 64 -3.60 -6.78 12.88
C GLN A 64 -2.89 -5.53 13.41
N THR A 65 -2.81 -4.48 12.60
CA THR A 65 -2.20 -3.21 13.01
C THR A 65 -2.98 -2.56 14.15
N LYS A 66 -4.32 -2.56 14.09
CA LYS A 66 -5.16 -2.03 15.18
C LYS A 66 -4.96 -2.82 16.48
N ILE A 67 -4.95 -4.15 16.39
CA ILE A 67 -4.70 -5.02 17.55
C ILE A 67 -3.32 -4.74 18.15
N LEU A 68 -2.30 -4.61 17.30
CA LEU A 68 -0.94 -4.33 17.73
C LEU A 68 -0.84 -2.97 18.45
N LEU A 69 -1.45 -1.92 17.90
CA LEU A 69 -1.45 -0.59 18.50
C LEU A 69 -2.13 -0.60 19.88
N GLU A 70 -3.27 -1.28 20.02
CA GLU A 70 -3.95 -1.39 21.30
C GLU A 70 -3.10 -2.18 22.31
N SER A 71 -2.45 -3.27 21.86
CA SER A 71 -1.56 -4.05 22.72
C SER A 71 -0.37 -3.21 23.23
N GLN A 72 0.22 -2.36 22.40
CA GLN A 72 1.30 -1.46 22.80
C GLN A 72 0.82 -0.42 23.82
N ARG A 73 -0.37 0.15 23.60
CA ARG A 73 -0.97 1.09 24.55
C ARG A 73 -1.12 0.47 25.93
N VAL A 74 -1.71 -0.72 26.01
CA VAL A 74 -1.91 -1.43 27.30
C VAL A 74 -0.56 -1.73 27.97
N LEU A 75 0.46 -2.11 27.21
CA LEU A 75 1.81 -2.34 27.75
C LEU A 75 2.43 -1.07 28.34
N LEU A 76 2.24 0.09 27.69
CA LEU A 76 2.71 1.36 28.22
C LEU A 76 2.02 1.71 29.55
N GLU A 77 0.70 1.58 29.61
CA GLU A 77 -0.07 1.81 30.85
C GLU A 77 0.39 0.88 31.99
N GLN A 78 0.70 -0.38 31.67
CA GLN A 78 1.25 -1.33 32.64
C GLN A 78 2.63 -0.92 33.13
N ASN A 79 3.51 -0.48 32.24
CA ASN A 79 4.86 -0.03 32.62
C ASN A 79 4.80 1.18 33.56
N GLU A 80 3.93 2.15 33.27
CA GLU A 80 3.71 3.32 34.14
C GLU A 80 3.20 2.90 35.52
N ARG A 81 2.24 1.97 35.56
CA ARG A 81 1.73 1.43 36.82
C ARG A 81 2.80 0.70 37.63
N GLN A 82 3.64 -0.10 36.98
CA GLN A 82 4.78 -0.77 37.62
C GLN A 82 5.78 0.24 38.19
N ALA A 83 6.10 1.29 37.44
CA ALA A 83 6.99 2.36 37.91
C ALA A 83 6.45 3.05 39.17
N LYS A 84 5.15 3.32 39.23
CA LYS A 84 4.50 3.91 40.42
C LYS A 84 4.59 2.98 41.63
N ILE A 85 4.27 1.71 41.47
CA ILE A 85 4.37 0.71 42.56
C ILE A 85 5.82 0.63 43.08
N LEU A 86 6.80 0.62 42.17
CA LEU A 86 8.22 0.60 42.55
C LEU A 86 8.63 1.85 43.34
N ALA A 87 8.09 3.02 43.01
CA ALA A 87 8.33 4.25 43.77
C ALA A 87 7.74 4.17 45.17
N GLU A 88 6.47 3.75 45.30
CA GLU A 88 5.80 3.58 46.59
C GLU A 88 6.53 2.56 47.48
N LEU A 89 7.04 1.47 46.90
CA LEU A 89 7.84 0.49 47.62
C LEU A 89 9.16 1.08 48.12
N LYS A 90 9.83 1.92 47.32
CA LYS A 90 11.07 2.61 47.76
C LYS A 90 10.79 3.54 48.94
N ASP A 91 9.71 4.33 48.86
CA ASP A 91 9.32 5.25 49.93
C ASP A 91 8.97 4.50 51.22
N PHE A 92 8.24 3.38 51.11
CA PHE A 92 7.93 2.52 52.25
C PHE A 92 9.20 1.92 52.89
N GLN A 93 10.17 1.47 52.09
CA GLN A 93 11.45 0.96 52.60
C GLN A 93 12.26 2.07 53.28
N ALA A 94 12.27 3.28 52.73
CA ALA A 94 12.94 4.44 53.32
C ALA A 94 12.34 4.80 54.68
N TRP A 95 11.00 4.85 54.78
CA TRP A 95 10.30 5.04 56.06
C TRP A 95 10.66 3.96 57.08
N LYS A 96 10.63 2.69 56.68
CA LYS A 96 10.98 1.55 57.55
C LYS A 96 12.42 1.63 58.08
N ASN A 97 13.34 2.14 57.27
CA ASN A 97 14.74 2.33 57.67
C ASN A 97 14.93 3.52 58.63
N GLN A 98 14.13 4.58 58.52
CA GLN A 98 14.15 5.71 59.46
C GLN A 98 13.64 5.33 60.84
N GLN A 99 12.64 4.45 60.94
CA GLN A 99 12.09 3.93 62.20
C GLN A 99 13.08 3.02 62.97
N LYS A 100 14.20 2.62 62.35
CA LYS A 100 15.23 1.76 62.96
C LYS A 100 16.47 2.51 63.45
N LYS A 101 16.54 3.85 63.34
CA LYS A 101 17.66 4.63 63.89
C LYS A 101 17.49 4.77 65.41
N PRO A 102 18.46 4.32 66.24
CA PRO A 102 18.41 4.56 67.68
C PRO A 102 18.65 6.05 67.99
N ILE A 103 18.03 6.53 69.07
CA ILE A 103 18.29 7.83 69.72
C ILE A 103 19.69 7.80 70.34
#